data_AF-S3UZI3-F1
#
_entry.id   AF-S3UZI3-F1
#
_cell.length_a   1.000
_cell.length_b   1.000
_cell.length_c   1.000
_cell.angle_alpha   90.00
_cell.angle_beta   90.00
_cell.angle_gamma   90.00
#
_symmetry.space_group_name_H-M   'P 1'
#
loop_
_entity.id
_entity.type
_entity.pdbx_description
1 polymer ?
#
loop_
_entity_poly.entity_id
_entity_poly.type
_entity_poly.pdbx_seq_one_letter_code
_entity_poly.pdbx_strand_id
1 'polypeptide(L)'
;MSVELLAILSIFPWAFVLVYIHPKIPVSKLVFTLFGALALGWLATELVLQLNAWFWPNVPVPGKKPSGSILSQTVHIAFVQAGMMEEACKSALILGFSYLVAYDRRAKRFLPEVFLIGGFVALGFAGVENYHYIQSANEHDRVATFIARTLKSTNAHLLINLCFSLFLIKSNFKEKADKAKYLGQAFLLAVFQHGLFDFFVLPNGRFGAWIAIALFVGIWVWIVKDRRKYLVPLDAEIVDDGSVVLPNLSSGQSGEV
;
A
#
# COMPACT_ATOMS: atom_id res chain seq x y z
N MET A 1 -24.45 -10.26 10.83
CA MET A 1 -23.93 -8.98 10.29
C MET A 1 -23.70 -9.18 8.80
N SER A 2 -24.05 -8.21 7.95
CA SER A 2 -23.88 -8.37 6.50
C SER A 2 -22.39 -8.39 6.12
N VAL A 3 -22.05 -9.10 5.03
CA VAL A 3 -20.68 -9.23 4.54
C VAL A 3 -20.16 -7.87 4.08
N GLU A 4 -21.03 -7.09 3.43
CA GLU A 4 -20.76 -5.74 2.93
C GLU A 4 -20.37 -4.81 4.08
N LEU A 5 -21.11 -4.86 5.21
CA LEU A 5 -20.81 -4.03 6.37
C LEU A 5 -19.46 -4.41 6.99
N LEU A 6 -19.17 -5.73 7.12
CA LEU A 6 -17.89 -6.19 7.64
C LEU A 6 -16.72 -5.77 6.74
N ALA A 7 -16.87 -5.86 5.41
CA ALA A 7 -15.85 -5.41 4.46
C ALA A 7 -15.59 -3.90 4.59
N ILE A 8 -16.63 -3.07 4.69
CA ILE A 8 -16.48 -1.62 4.89
C ILE A 8 -15.80 -1.31 6.24
N LEU A 9 -16.25 -1.96 7.32
CA LEU A 9 -15.66 -1.77 8.64
C LEU A 9 -14.19 -2.22 8.71
N SER A 10 -13.75 -3.10 7.80
CA SER A 10 -12.39 -3.63 7.80
C SER A 10 -11.33 -2.64 7.33
N ILE A 11 -11.77 -1.56 6.67
CA ILE A 11 -10.92 -0.48 6.16
C ILE A 11 -11.20 0.86 6.84
N PHE A 12 -12.34 0.99 7.51
CA PHE A 12 -12.82 2.25 8.08
C PHE A 12 -11.87 2.89 9.12
N PRO A 13 -11.28 2.16 10.09
CA PRO A 13 -10.35 2.77 11.04
C PRO A 13 -9.16 3.45 10.35
N TRP A 14 -8.64 2.84 9.30
CA TRP A 14 -7.51 3.36 8.54
C TRP A 14 -7.91 4.52 7.63
N ALA A 15 -9.10 4.47 7.03
CA ALA A 15 -9.66 5.60 6.28
C ALA A 15 -9.78 6.84 7.18
N PHE A 16 -10.31 6.66 8.40
CA PHE A 16 -10.42 7.72 9.39
C PHE A 16 -9.04 8.30 9.75
N VAL A 17 -8.05 7.45 10.05
CA VAL A 17 -6.69 7.92 10.38
C VAL A 17 -6.08 8.71 9.22
N LEU A 18 -6.17 8.21 7.98
CA LEU A 18 -5.63 8.89 6.81
C LEU A 18 -6.27 10.26 6.57
N VAL A 19 -7.60 10.35 6.72
CA VAL A 19 -8.33 11.63 6.64
C VAL A 19 -7.99 12.52 7.83
N TYR A 20 -7.78 11.98 9.02
CA TYR A 20 -7.40 12.81 10.16
C TYR A 20 -6.01 13.45 9.98
N ILE A 21 -5.07 12.73 9.35
CA ILE A 21 -3.68 13.20 9.15
C ILE A 21 -3.43 13.82 7.77
N HIS A 22 -4.46 14.08 6.98
CA HIS A 22 -4.31 14.53 5.60
C HIS A 22 -3.74 15.96 5.49
N PRO A 23 -3.02 16.29 4.41
CA PRO A 23 -2.65 17.67 4.09
C PRO A 23 -3.90 18.54 3.88
N LYS A 24 -3.88 19.80 4.32
CA LYS A 24 -5.00 20.73 4.14
C LYS A 24 -5.16 21.09 2.66
N ILE A 25 -6.06 20.38 1.98
CA ILE A 25 -6.43 20.61 0.58
C ILE A 25 -7.91 21.03 0.50
N PRO A 26 -8.33 21.69 -0.60
CA PRO A 26 -9.74 22.00 -0.80
C PRO A 26 -10.61 20.73 -0.73
N VAL A 27 -11.77 20.83 -0.06
CA VAL A 27 -12.66 19.67 0.17
C VAL A 27 -13.05 18.96 -1.13
N SER A 28 -13.27 19.70 -2.22
CA SER A 28 -13.58 19.12 -3.54
C SER A 28 -12.43 18.25 -4.06
N LYS A 29 -11.19 18.72 -3.94
CA LYS A 29 -9.98 17.97 -4.31
C LYS A 29 -9.80 16.76 -3.40
N LEU A 30 -10.05 16.91 -2.10
CA LEU A 30 -10.02 15.79 -1.15
C LEU A 30 -10.99 14.70 -1.58
N VAL A 31 -12.28 15.02 -1.68
CA VAL A 31 -13.34 14.07 -2.07
C VAL A 31 -12.99 13.37 -3.38
N PHE A 32 -12.59 14.12 -4.41
CA PHE A 32 -12.18 13.53 -5.70
C PHE A 32 -10.99 12.57 -5.55
N THR A 33 -9.97 12.95 -4.78
CA THR A 33 -8.79 12.12 -4.54
C THR A 33 -9.14 10.84 -3.79
N LEU A 34 -9.98 10.93 -2.75
CA LEU A 34 -10.39 9.79 -1.93
C LEU A 34 -11.18 8.76 -2.74
N PHE A 35 -12.25 9.20 -3.41
CA PHE A 35 -13.10 8.30 -4.19
C PHE A 35 -12.39 7.78 -5.44
N GLY A 36 -11.58 8.61 -6.11
CA GLY A 36 -10.76 8.18 -7.23
C GLY A 36 -9.75 7.11 -6.81
N ALA A 37 -9.04 7.32 -5.69
CA ALA A 37 -8.08 6.35 -5.17
C ALA A 37 -8.76 5.04 -4.71
N LEU A 38 -9.92 5.09 -4.06
CA LEU A 38 -10.69 3.88 -3.71
C LEU A 38 -11.09 3.09 -4.96
N ALA A 39 -11.61 3.77 -5.98
CA ALA A 39 -12.00 3.15 -7.24
C ALA A 39 -10.80 2.51 -7.96
N LEU A 40 -9.63 3.15 -7.91
CA LEU A 40 -8.38 2.57 -8.43
C LEU A 40 -7.90 1.37 -7.62
N GLY A 41 -8.11 1.37 -6.30
CA GLY A 41 -7.85 0.20 -5.45
C GLY A 41 -8.72 -0.99 -5.85
N TRP A 42 -10.01 -0.77 -6.06
CA TRP A 42 -10.90 -1.80 -6.60
C TRP A 42 -10.43 -2.26 -7.99
N LEU A 43 -10.21 -1.32 -8.92
CA LEU A 43 -9.71 -1.64 -10.26
C LEU A 43 -8.42 -2.48 -10.21
N ALA A 44 -7.49 -2.17 -9.31
CA ALA A 44 -6.28 -2.97 -9.12
C ALA A 44 -6.62 -4.43 -8.75
N THR A 45 -7.58 -4.66 -7.84
CA THR A 45 -8.01 -6.02 -7.49
C THR A 45 -8.60 -6.76 -8.68
N GLU A 46 -9.47 -6.12 -9.47
CA GLU A 46 -10.05 -6.74 -10.67
C GLU A 46 -8.98 -7.10 -11.71
N LEU A 47 -8.03 -6.19 -11.94
CA LEU A 47 -6.90 -6.42 -12.84
C LEU A 47 -6.05 -7.60 -12.37
N VAL A 48 -5.74 -7.67 -11.07
CA VAL A 48 -5.00 -8.79 -10.49
C VAL A 48 -5.74 -10.11 -10.70
N LEU A 49 -7.05 -10.16 -10.42
CA LEU A 49 -7.84 -11.38 -10.60
C LEU A 49 -7.86 -11.85 -12.06
N GLN A 50 -8.04 -10.92 -13.01
CA GLN A 50 -8.04 -11.23 -14.44
C GLN A 50 -6.66 -11.67 -14.93
N LEU A 51 -5.61 -10.93 -14.57
CA LEU A 51 -4.24 -11.26 -14.98
C LEU A 51 -3.78 -12.58 -14.37
N ASN A 52 -4.11 -12.86 -13.11
CA ASN A 52 -3.79 -14.13 -12.49
C ASN A 52 -4.50 -15.30 -13.16
N ALA A 53 -5.78 -15.14 -13.51
CA ALA A 53 -6.52 -16.16 -14.26
C ALA A 53 -5.91 -16.42 -15.64
N TRP A 54 -5.33 -15.39 -16.28
CA TRP A 54 -4.71 -15.52 -17.60
C TRP A 54 -3.30 -16.14 -17.55
N PHE A 55 -2.44 -15.67 -16.65
CA PHE A 55 -1.07 -16.17 -16.52
C PHE A 55 -0.97 -17.52 -15.82
N TRP A 56 -1.88 -17.80 -14.88
CA TRP A 56 -1.88 -19.03 -14.09
C TRP A 56 -3.28 -19.68 -14.05
N PRO A 57 -3.83 -20.11 -15.20
CA PRO A 57 -5.19 -20.68 -15.29
C PRO A 57 -5.34 -22.03 -14.58
N ASN A 58 -4.23 -22.74 -14.34
CA ASN A 58 -4.21 -24.13 -13.91
C ASN A 58 -3.69 -24.33 -12.48
N VAL A 59 -3.69 -23.33 -11.60
CA VAL A 59 -3.21 -23.52 -10.21
C VAL A 59 -4.20 -24.44 -9.46
N PRO A 60 -3.84 -25.70 -9.15
CA PRO A 60 -4.74 -26.62 -8.48
C PRO A 60 -4.64 -26.43 -6.98
N VAL A 61 -5.82 -26.16 -6.40
CA VAL A 61 -6.40 -26.58 -5.12
C VAL A 61 -5.49 -27.38 -4.17
N PRO A 62 -5.52 -27.10 -2.84
CA PRO A 62 -4.87 -27.93 -1.82
C PRO A 62 -5.09 -29.44 -2.05
N GLY A 63 -4.00 -30.20 -2.20
CA GLY A 63 -4.03 -31.67 -2.34
C GLY A 63 -3.27 -32.26 -3.53
N LYS A 64 -2.85 -31.46 -4.53
CA LYS A 64 -2.01 -31.96 -5.64
C LYS A 64 -0.53 -31.85 -5.24
N LYS A 65 0.18 -33.00 -5.13
CA LYS A 65 1.63 -33.01 -4.86
C LYS A 65 2.36 -32.25 -5.98
N PRO A 66 2.98 -31.10 -5.70
CA PRO A 66 3.75 -30.37 -6.70
C PRO A 66 5.04 -31.12 -6.99
N SER A 67 5.50 -31.11 -8.23
CA SER A 67 6.87 -31.49 -8.57
C SER A 67 7.83 -30.36 -8.17
N GLY A 68 8.19 -30.29 -6.88
CA GLY A 68 9.09 -29.26 -6.35
C GLY A 68 9.13 -29.23 -4.82
N SER A 69 10.13 -28.54 -4.26
CA SER A 69 10.19 -28.28 -2.82
C SER A 69 9.06 -27.34 -2.41
N ILE A 70 8.37 -27.65 -1.29
CA ILE A 70 7.32 -26.82 -0.68
C ILE A 70 7.80 -25.37 -0.50
N LEU A 71 9.08 -25.20 -0.12
CA LEU A 71 9.70 -23.89 0.04
C LEU A 71 9.70 -23.09 -1.27
N SER A 72 10.12 -23.71 -2.37
CA SER A 72 10.18 -23.05 -3.68
C SER A 72 8.80 -22.66 -4.19
N GLN A 73 7.78 -23.47 -3.89
CA GLN A 73 6.41 -23.17 -4.27
C GLN A 73 5.86 -21.99 -3.46
N THR A 74 6.06 -21.98 -2.14
CA THR A 74 5.64 -20.85 -1.28
C THR A 74 6.30 -19.55 -1.73
N VAL A 75 7.59 -19.57 -2.07
CA VAL A 75 8.30 -18.40 -2.62
C VAL A 75 7.66 -17.94 -3.93
N HIS A 76 7.38 -18.86 -4.87
CA HIS A 76 6.78 -18.49 -6.15
C HIS A 76 5.39 -17.87 -5.98
N ILE A 77 4.53 -18.48 -5.15
CA ILE A 77 3.18 -17.95 -4.88
C ILE A 77 3.28 -16.56 -4.23
N ALA A 78 4.06 -16.45 -3.15
CA ALA A 78 4.15 -15.22 -2.36
C ALA A 78 4.77 -14.05 -3.14
N PHE A 79 5.87 -14.26 -3.86
CA PHE A 79 6.59 -13.15 -4.49
C PHE A 79 6.15 -12.87 -5.92
N VAL A 80 5.75 -13.88 -6.69
CA VAL A 80 5.46 -13.72 -8.12
C VAL A 80 3.97 -13.57 -8.35
N GLN A 81 3.18 -14.55 -7.92
CA GLN A 81 1.74 -14.59 -8.21
C GLN A 81 0.95 -13.57 -7.40
N ALA A 82 1.26 -13.45 -6.10
CA ALA A 82 0.66 -12.43 -5.23
C ALA A 82 1.48 -11.14 -5.28
N GLY A 83 2.66 -11.11 -4.65
CA GLY A 83 3.43 -9.89 -4.44
C GLY A 83 3.72 -9.08 -5.70
N MET A 84 4.33 -9.68 -6.73
CA MET A 84 4.67 -8.94 -7.95
C MET A 84 3.43 -8.47 -8.71
N MET A 85 2.44 -9.35 -8.91
CA MET A 85 1.23 -9.01 -9.67
C MET A 85 0.43 -7.89 -8.99
N GLU A 86 0.20 -8.03 -7.69
CA GLU A 86 -0.56 -7.06 -6.91
C GLU A 86 0.15 -5.71 -6.84
N GLU A 87 1.43 -5.72 -6.50
CA GLU A 87 2.17 -4.47 -6.38
C GLU A 87 2.40 -3.81 -7.74
N ALA A 88 2.49 -4.57 -8.84
CA ALA A 88 2.58 -3.98 -10.18
C ALA A 88 1.31 -3.21 -10.52
N CYS A 89 0.14 -3.82 -10.31
CA CYS A 89 -1.15 -3.16 -10.56
C CYS A 89 -1.33 -1.93 -9.66
N LYS A 90 -1.11 -2.07 -8.34
CA LYS A 90 -1.28 -0.96 -7.39
C LYS A 90 -0.28 0.15 -7.64
N SER A 91 1.01 -0.16 -7.75
CA SER A 91 2.06 0.86 -7.94
C SER A 91 1.89 1.62 -9.24
N ALA A 92 1.49 0.95 -10.33
CA ALA A 92 1.19 1.61 -11.61
C ALA A 92 0.02 2.60 -11.50
N LEU A 93 -1.08 2.19 -10.87
CA LEU A 93 -2.26 3.06 -10.69
C LEU A 93 -1.98 4.21 -9.70
N ILE A 94 -1.26 3.96 -8.60
CA ILE A 94 -0.82 5.02 -7.67
C ILE A 94 0.05 6.02 -8.40
N LEU A 95 1.06 5.57 -9.15
CA LEU A 95 1.97 6.44 -9.89
C LEU A 95 1.21 7.27 -10.94
N GLY A 96 0.36 6.61 -11.75
CA GLY A 96 -0.41 7.27 -12.79
C GLY A 96 -1.37 8.32 -12.24
N PHE A 97 -2.12 7.99 -11.19
CA PHE A 97 -3.04 8.94 -10.57
C PHE A 97 -2.30 10.06 -9.84
N SER A 98 -1.17 9.76 -9.19
CA SER A 98 -0.30 10.78 -8.59
C SER A 98 0.18 11.79 -9.63
N TYR A 99 0.58 11.35 -10.82
CA TYR A 99 0.92 12.25 -11.93
C TYR A 99 -0.26 13.09 -12.42
N LEU A 100 -1.48 12.57 -12.33
CA LEU A 100 -2.68 13.25 -12.78
C LEU A 100 -3.13 14.35 -11.81
N VAL A 101 -3.15 14.07 -10.50
CA VAL A 101 -3.82 14.93 -9.50
C VAL A 101 -2.90 15.52 -8.43
N ALA A 102 -1.70 14.94 -8.25
CA ALA A 102 -0.78 15.26 -7.16
C ALA A 102 0.66 15.44 -7.66
N TYR A 103 0.83 16.01 -8.85
CA TYR A 103 2.13 16.33 -9.43
C TYR A 103 2.16 17.76 -9.97
N ASP A 104 3.05 18.58 -9.42
CA ASP A 104 3.33 19.91 -9.91
C ASP A 104 4.23 19.80 -11.15
N ARG A 105 3.65 20.06 -12.33
CA ARG A 105 4.37 19.99 -13.61
C ARG A 105 5.42 21.09 -13.78
N ARG A 106 5.23 22.25 -13.14
CA ARG A 106 6.18 23.36 -13.23
C ARG A 106 7.42 23.05 -12.39
N ALA A 107 7.21 22.66 -11.13
CA ALA A 107 8.30 22.28 -10.22
C ALA A 107 8.78 20.82 -10.38
N LYS A 108 8.12 20.03 -11.25
CA LYS A 108 8.44 18.63 -11.57
C LYS A 108 8.48 17.69 -10.35
N ARG A 109 7.60 17.91 -9.39
CA ARG A 109 7.57 17.20 -8.10
C ARG A 109 6.20 16.66 -7.74
N PHE A 110 6.20 15.61 -6.92
CA PHE A 110 5.00 15.08 -6.29
C PHE A 110 4.59 15.94 -5.09
N LEU A 111 3.28 16.10 -4.92
CA LEU A 111 2.67 16.83 -3.81
C LEU A 111 2.25 15.87 -2.69
N PRO A 112 2.08 16.33 -1.45
CA PRO A 112 1.79 15.47 -0.30
C PRO A 112 0.54 14.59 -0.41
N GLU A 113 -0.43 14.97 -1.24
CA GLU A 113 -1.64 14.20 -1.53
C GLU A 113 -1.35 12.80 -2.06
N VAL A 114 -0.15 12.56 -2.63
CA VAL A 114 0.31 11.22 -3.01
C VAL A 114 0.23 10.23 -1.85
N PHE A 115 0.44 10.68 -0.61
CA PHE A 115 0.30 9.83 0.58
C PHE A 115 -1.16 9.36 0.78
N LEU A 116 -2.14 10.24 0.53
CA LEU A 116 -3.56 9.86 0.56
C LEU A 116 -3.93 8.91 -0.58
N ILE A 117 -3.39 9.16 -1.78
CA ILE A 117 -3.64 8.31 -2.95
C ILE A 117 -3.21 6.87 -2.65
N GLY A 118 -1.97 6.65 -2.20
CA GLY A 118 -1.52 5.30 -1.88
C GLY A 118 -2.35 4.64 -0.78
N GLY A 119 -2.65 5.39 0.28
CA GLY A 119 -3.48 4.92 1.38
C GLY A 119 -4.86 4.46 0.90
N PHE A 120 -5.59 5.29 0.14
CA PHE A 120 -6.93 4.94 -0.31
C PHE A 120 -6.95 3.92 -1.46
N VAL A 121 -5.91 3.83 -2.30
CA VAL A 121 -5.74 2.68 -3.21
C VAL A 121 -5.59 1.39 -2.42
N ALA A 122 -4.82 1.39 -1.31
CA ALA A 122 -4.70 0.21 -0.45
C ALA A 122 -6.03 -0.18 0.19
N LEU A 123 -6.81 0.81 0.66
CA LEU A 123 -8.11 0.54 1.28
C LEU A 123 -9.14 0.04 0.26
N GLY A 124 -9.13 0.57 -0.97
CA GLY A 124 -9.98 0.04 -2.04
C GLY A 124 -9.64 -1.42 -2.36
N PHE A 125 -8.34 -1.70 -2.49
CA PHE A 125 -7.85 -3.06 -2.76
C PHE A 125 -8.21 -4.03 -1.63
N ALA A 126 -7.85 -3.68 -0.38
CA ALA A 126 -8.11 -4.49 0.79
C ALA A 126 -9.61 -4.67 1.05
N GLY A 127 -10.43 -3.67 0.74
CA GLY A 127 -11.89 -3.75 0.90
C GLY A 127 -12.51 -4.83 0.02
N VAL A 128 -12.15 -4.88 -1.26
CA VAL A 128 -12.64 -5.89 -2.21
C VAL A 128 -12.12 -7.28 -1.83
N GLU A 129 -10.83 -7.38 -1.51
CA GLU A 129 -10.26 -8.66 -1.11
C GLU A 129 -10.89 -9.18 0.20
N ASN A 130 -11.05 -8.32 1.22
CA ASN A 130 -11.71 -8.66 2.48
C ASN A 130 -13.16 -9.10 2.25
N TYR A 131 -13.89 -8.46 1.33
CA TYR A 131 -15.24 -8.89 0.96
C TYR A 131 -15.24 -10.34 0.48
N HIS A 132 -14.39 -10.72 -0.47
CA HIS A 132 -14.32 -12.09 -0.98
C HIS A 132 -13.94 -13.11 0.10
N TYR A 133 -12.98 -12.78 0.98
CA TYR A 133 -12.60 -13.67 2.09
C TYR A 133 -13.73 -13.84 3.13
N ILE A 134 -14.44 -12.77 3.49
CA ILE A 134 -15.54 -12.85 4.45
C ILE A 134 -16.76 -13.56 3.81
N GLN A 135 -17.00 -13.34 2.51
CA GLN A 135 -18.08 -13.99 1.78
C GLN A 135 -17.88 -15.51 1.69
N SER A 136 -16.64 -15.94 1.47
CA SER A 136 -16.27 -17.36 1.39
C SER A 136 -16.17 -18.07 2.75
N ALA A 137 -16.13 -17.32 3.85
CA ALA A 137 -16.13 -17.87 5.19
C ALA A 137 -17.52 -18.39 5.60
N ASN A 138 -17.53 -19.47 6.39
CA ASN A 138 -18.74 -19.95 7.06
C ASN A 138 -19.33 -18.85 7.94
N GLU A 139 -20.66 -18.84 8.09
CA GLU A 139 -21.35 -17.78 8.83
C GLU A 139 -20.81 -17.57 10.25
N HIS A 140 -20.48 -18.66 10.95
CA HIS A 140 -19.89 -18.64 12.30
C HIS A 140 -18.47 -18.04 12.34
N ASP A 141 -17.72 -18.12 11.24
CA ASP A 141 -16.32 -17.66 11.15
C ASP A 141 -16.20 -16.25 10.57
N ARG A 142 -17.27 -15.67 10.00
CA ARG A 142 -17.23 -14.36 9.32
C ARG A 142 -16.63 -13.25 10.16
N VAL A 143 -16.99 -13.19 11.46
CA VAL A 143 -16.46 -12.16 12.37
C VAL A 143 -14.98 -12.39 12.66
N ALA A 144 -14.56 -13.63 12.86
CA ALA A 144 -13.15 -13.96 13.07
C ALA A 144 -12.31 -13.65 11.82
N THR A 145 -12.81 -14.01 10.63
CA THR A 145 -12.19 -13.68 9.34
C THR A 145 -12.08 -12.16 9.15
N PHE A 146 -13.17 -11.43 9.43
CA PHE A 146 -13.17 -9.97 9.40
C PHE A 146 -12.08 -9.36 10.29
N ILE A 147 -11.98 -9.78 11.56
CA ILE A 147 -10.97 -9.28 12.51
C ILE A 147 -9.56 -9.62 12.01
N ALA A 148 -9.33 -10.87 11.61
CA ALA A 148 -8.03 -11.32 11.13
C ALA A 148 -7.58 -10.56 9.88
N ARG A 149 -8.49 -10.33 8.94
CA ARG A 149 -8.24 -9.58 7.69
C ARG A 149 -7.99 -8.10 7.96
N THR A 150 -8.77 -7.47 8.84
CA THR A 150 -8.59 -6.06 9.27
C THR A 150 -7.22 -5.84 9.90
N LEU A 151 -6.79 -6.76 10.77
CA LEU A 151 -5.52 -6.63 11.50
C LEU A 151 -4.30 -7.00 10.65
N LYS A 152 -4.44 -7.96 9.73
CA LYS A 152 -3.32 -8.47 8.93
C LYS A 152 -3.29 -7.89 7.52
N SER A 153 -4.24 -8.27 6.67
CA SER A 153 -4.23 -7.91 5.25
C SER A 153 -4.41 -6.41 5.04
N THR A 154 -5.40 -5.76 5.69
CA THR A 154 -5.60 -4.32 5.51
C THR A 154 -4.34 -3.53 5.89
N ASN A 155 -3.70 -3.89 7.01
CA ASN A 155 -2.43 -3.30 7.42
C ASN A 155 -1.30 -3.56 6.42
N ALA A 156 -1.19 -4.79 5.89
CA ALA A 156 -0.18 -5.13 4.89
C ALA A 156 -0.26 -4.20 3.69
N HIS A 157 -1.43 -4.15 3.04
CA HIS A 157 -1.64 -3.34 1.85
C HIS A 157 -1.46 -1.86 2.15
N LEU A 158 -1.98 -1.38 3.28
CA LEU A 158 -1.84 0.01 3.68
C LEU A 158 -0.37 0.40 3.82
N LEU A 159 0.39 -0.35 4.60
CA LEU A 159 1.79 -0.01 4.88
C LEU A 159 2.66 -0.10 3.62
N ILE A 160 2.46 -1.10 2.78
CA ILE A 160 3.23 -1.25 1.53
C ILE A 160 2.94 -0.08 0.58
N ASN A 161 1.67 0.28 0.36
CA ASN A 161 1.32 1.39 -0.52
C ASN A 161 1.75 2.76 0.05
N LEU A 162 1.66 2.96 1.37
CA LEU A 162 2.14 4.18 2.02
C LEU A 162 3.66 4.29 1.90
N CYS A 163 4.39 3.18 2.03
CA CYS A 163 5.83 3.12 1.78
C CYS A 163 6.13 3.56 0.34
N PHE A 164 5.51 2.92 -0.67
CA PHE A 164 5.68 3.30 -2.08
C PHE A 164 5.36 4.78 -2.34
N SER A 165 4.30 5.29 -1.73
CA SER A 165 3.89 6.71 -1.85
C SER A 165 4.91 7.67 -1.23
N LEU A 166 5.53 7.30 -0.11
CA LEU A 166 6.63 8.08 0.46
C LEU A 166 7.87 8.06 -0.44
N PHE A 167 8.13 6.96 -1.16
CA PHE A 167 9.19 6.95 -2.17
C PHE A 167 8.89 7.90 -3.33
N LEU A 168 7.63 8.07 -3.74
CA LEU A 168 7.25 9.11 -4.70
C LEU A 168 7.59 10.50 -4.16
N ILE A 169 7.26 10.82 -2.91
CA ILE A 169 7.65 12.10 -2.29
C ILE A 169 9.17 12.26 -2.21
N LYS A 170 9.88 11.24 -1.73
CA LYS A 170 11.35 11.23 -1.61
C LYS A 170 12.05 11.39 -2.96
N SER A 171 11.42 10.94 -4.04
CA SER A 171 11.95 11.09 -5.39
C SER A 171 12.06 12.55 -5.86
N ASN A 172 11.41 13.49 -5.14
CA ASN A 172 11.58 14.93 -5.37
C ASN A 172 12.99 15.43 -4.99
N PHE A 173 13.69 14.73 -4.10
CA PHE A 173 15.04 15.06 -3.65
C PHE A 173 16.12 14.27 -4.42
N LYS A 174 15.76 13.70 -5.56
CA LYS A 174 16.68 12.96 -6.43
C LYS A 174 16.95 13.74 -7.70
N GLU A 175 18.18 13.61 -8.19
CA GLU A 175 18.58 14.01 -9.53
C GLU A 175 17.60 13.45 -10.56
N LYS A 176 17.30 14.23 -11.62
CA LYS A 176 16.33 13.82 -12.64
C LYS A 176 16.71 12.49 -13.29
N ALA A 177 18.00 12.26 -13.51
CA ALA A 177 18.52 11.03 -14.11
C ALA A 177 18.29 9.79 -13.23
N ASP A 178 18.30 9.96 -11.90
CA ASP A 178 18.17 8.87 -10.94
C ASP A 178 16.73 8.58 -10.52
N LYS A 179 15.80 9.49 -10.81
CA LYS A 179 14.40 9.40 -10.36
C LYS A 179 13.74 8.10 -10.79
N ALA A 180 13.88 7.71 -12.07
CA ALA A 180 13.27 6.48 -12.59
C ALA A 180 13.85 5.23 -11.92
N LYS A 181 15.18 5.16 -11.76
CA LYS A 181 15.86 4.07 -11.05
C LYS A 181 15.39 3.97 -9.59
N TYR A 182 15.27 5.11 -8.91
CA TYR A 182 14.81 5.17 -7.53
C TYR A 182 13.36 4.67 -7.38
N LEU A 183 12.48 5.01 -8.30
CA LEU A 183 11.10 4.51 -8.30
C LEU A 183 11.02 3.02 -8.67
N GLY A 184 11.90 2.53 -9.55
CA GLY A 184 12.04 1.10 -9.81
C GLY A 184 12.46 0.33 -8.56
N GLN A 185 13.38 0.88 -7.77
CA GLN A 185 13.78 0.30 -6.48
C GLN A 185 12.63 0.34 -5.45
N ALA A 186 11.82 1.39 -5.44
CA ALA A 186 10.64 1.49 -4.59
C ALA A 186 9.61 0.40 -4.92
N PHE A 187 9.38 0.15 -6.22
CA PHE A 187 8.53 -0.94 -6.67
C PHE A 187 9.07 -2.31 -6.23
N LEU A 188 10.36 -2.59 -6.45
CA LEU A 188 10.97 -3.85 -6.03
C LEU A 188 10.89 -4.04 -4.51
N LEU A 189 11.03 -2.96 -3.73
CA LEU A 189 10.83 -3.00 -2.29
C LEU A 189 9.39 -3.36 -1.92
N ALA A 190 8.39 -2.79 -2.59
CA ALA A 190 6.99 -3.13 -2.37
C ALA A 190 6.72 -4.61 -2.64
N VAL A 191 7.20 -5.14 -3.77
CA VAL A 191 7.12 -6.56 -4.12
C VAL A 191 7.77 -7.43 -3.04
N PHE A 192 8.95 -7.03 -2.56
CA PHE A 192 9.67 -7.77 -1.53
C PHE A 192 8.95 -7.75 -0.18
N GLN A 193 8.42 -6.60 0.24
CA GLN A 193 7.64 -6.47 1.47
C GLN A 193 6.37 -7.33 1.42
N HIS A 194 5.65 -7.31 0.30
CA HIS A 194 4.47 -8.14 0.09
C HIS A 194 4.84 -9.62 0.12
N GLY A 195 5.82 -10.02 -0.69
CA GLY A 195 6.25 -11.41 -0.78
C GLY A 195 6.78 -11.96 0.55
N LEU A 196 7.49 -11.16 1.36
CA LEU A 196 7.87 -11.58 2.71
C LEU A 196 6.65 -11.81 3.59
N PHE A 197 5.68 -10.89 3.56
CA PHE A 197 4.48 -11.01 4.37
C PHE A 197 3.75 -12.33 4.04
N ASP A 198 3.48 -12.58 2.76
CA ASP A 198 2.82 -13.80 2.31
C ASP A 198 3.66 -15.04 2.60
N PHE A 199 4.97 -14.99 2.38
CA PHE A 199 5.86 -16.11 2.66
C PHE A 199 5.80 -16.55 4.13
N PHE A 200 5.69 -15.61 5.07
CA PHE A 200 5.58 -15.92 6.49
C PHE A 200 4.16 -16.27 6.95
N VAL A 201 3.14 -15.74 6.28
CA VAL A 201 1.73 -15.94 6.68
C VAL A 201 1.10 -17.17 6.04
N LEU A 202 1.37 -17.46 4.76
CA LEU A 202 0.79 -18.58 4.01
C LEU A 202 0.98 -19.95 4.71
N PRO A 203 2.14 -20.28 5.31
CA PRO A 203 2.31 -21.55 6.01
C PRO A 203 1.50 -21.67 7.32
N ASN A 204 0.84 -20.59 7.77
CA ASN A 204 0.07 -20.51 9.01
C ASN A 204 0.85 -20.91 10.28
N GLY A 205 2.18 -20.79 10.26
CA GLY A 205 3.04 -21.07 11.40
C GLY A 205 3.05 -19.92 12.41
N ARG A 206 3.06 -20.24 13.71
CA ARG A 206 3.14 -19.22 14.79
C ARG A 206 4.36 -18.32 14.58
N PHE A 207 5.54 -18.90 14.40
CA PHE A 207 6.80 -18.16 14.22
C PHE A 207 6.75 -17.19 13.02
N GLY A 208 6.18 -17.64 11.89
CA GLY A 208 5.98 -16.77 10.73
C GLY A 208 5.09 -15.57 11.05
N ALA A 209 4.00 -15.77 11.80
CA ALA A 209 3.14 -14.67 12.24
C ALA A 209 3.88 -13.64 13.11
N TRP A 210 4.78 -14.06 14.01
CA TRP A 210 5.60 -13.14 14.80
C TRP A 210 6.53 -12.30 13.91
N ILE A 211 7.17 -12.92 12.92
CA ILE A 211 8.03 -12.20 11.97
C ILE A 211 7.21 -11.21 11.14
N ALA A 212 6.05 -11.62 10.64
CA ALA A 212 5.15 -10.74 9.89
C ALA A 212 4.72 -9.51 10.70
N ILE A 213 4.38 -9.70 11.98
CA ILE A 213 4.06 -8.59 12.90
C ILE A 213 5.28 -7.67 13.10
N ALA A 214 6.47 -8.24 13.32
CA ALA A 214 7.69 -7.44 13.49
C ALA A 214 8.01 -6.61 12.24
N LEU A 215 7.81 -7.18 11.05
CA LEU A 215 7.94 -6.46 9.77
C LEU A 215 6.95 -5.29 9.69
N PHE A 216 5.69 -5.48 10.05
CA PHE A 216 4.70 -4.39 10.08
C PHE A 216 5.06 -3.28 11.02
N VAL A 217 5.48 -3.60 12.25
CA VAL A 217 5.90 -2.58 13.21
C VAL A 217 7.11 -1.81 12.67
N GLY A 218 8.08 -2.50 12.06
CA GLY A 218 9.23 -1.86 11.42
C GLY A 218 8.83 -0.91 10.29
N ILE A 219 7.96 -1.34 9.37
CA ILE A 219 7.47 -0.51 8.26
C ILE A 219 6.64 0.66 8.79
N TRP A 220 5.81 0.45 9.81
CA TRP A 220 5.03 1.51 10.46
C TRP A 220 5.94 2.60 11.02
N VAL A 221 6.94 2.21 11.83
CA VAL A 221 7.91 3.15 12.41
C VAL A 221 8.65 3.92 11.31
N TRP A 222 9.03 3.22 10.24
CA TRP A 222 9.65 3.85 9.08
C TRP A 222 8.71 4.89 8.43
N ILE A 223 7.46 4.55 8.13
CA ILE A 223 6.48 5.46 7.54
C ILE A 223 6.27 6.69 8.43
N VAL A 224 6.13 6.52 9.74
CA VAL A 224 5.97 7.64 10.67
C VAL A 224 7.19 8.57 10.64
N LYS A 225 8.41 8.01 10.68
CA LYS A 225 9.66 8.78 10.62
C LYS A 225 9.78 9.55 9.31
N ASP A 226 9.52 8.88 8.19
CA ASP A 226 9.58 9.49 6.87
C ASP A 226 8.50 10.56 6.67
N ARG A 227 7.28 10.32 7.13
CA ARG A 227 6.20 11.30 7.04
C ARG A 227 6.58 12.59 7.78
N ARG A 228 7.12 12.48 9.00
CA ARG A 228 7.58 13.64 9.77
C ARG A 228 8.71 14.40 9.07
N LYS A 229 9.63 13.68 8.44
CA LYS A 229 10.81 14.29 7.79
C LYS A 229 10.51 14.91 6.43
N TYR A 230 9.68 14.27 5.61
CA TYR A 230 9.51 14.61 4.20
C TYR A 230 8.14 15.21 3.88
N LEU A 231 7.07 14.73 4.53
CA LEU A 231 5.70 15.13 4.19
C LEU A 231 5.26 16.39 4.96
N VAL A 232 5.44 16.38 6.28
CA VAL A 232 4.98 17.48 7.16
C VAL A 232 5.58 18.84 6.75
N PRO A 233 6.89 18.96 6.41
CA PRO A 233 7.42 20.24 5.96
C PRO A 233 6.82 20.70 4.61
N LEU A 234 6.58 19.79 3.67
CA LEU A 234 5.92 20.11 2.40
C LEU A 234 4.48 20.59 2.62
N ASP A 235 3.76 20.00 3.58
CA ASP A 235 2.40 20.41 3.93
C ASP A 235 2.39 21.86 4.45
N ALA A 236 3.37 22.24 5.28
CA ALA A 236 3.47 23.58 5.83
C ALA A 236 3.75 24.64 4.74
N GLU A 237 4.65 24.35 3.80
CA GLU A 237 4.99 25.27 2.72
C GLU A 237 3.82 25.51 1.74
N ILE A 238 2.99 24.49 1.47
CA ILE A 238 1.78 24.64 0.63
C ILE A 238 0.82 25.69 1.20
N VAL A 239 0.71 25.78 2.53
CA VAL A 239 -0.21 26.68 3.19
C VAL A 239 0.25 28.14 3.11
N ASP A 240 1.57 28.39 3.03
CA ASP A 240 2.14 29.73 3.22
C ASP A 240 2.32 30.53 1.91
N ASP A 241 2.64 29.90 0.77
CA ASP A 241 2.99 30.64 -0.47
C ASP A 241 2.25 30.20 -1.74
N GLY A 242 1.43 29.13 -1.71
CA GLY A 242 0.80 28.58 -2.93
C GLY A 242 1.79 28.07 -4.00
N SER A 243 3.09 28.23 -3.74
CA SER A 243 4.24 27.73 -4.47
C SER A 243 5.07 26.95 -3.45
N VAL A 244 5.43 25.71 -3.77
CA VAL A 244 6.17 24.85 -2.81
C VAL A 244 7.67 25.10 -3.05
N VAL A 245 8.51 25.13 -2.01
CA VAL A 245 9.97 25.02 -2.14
C VAL A 245 10.33 23.59 -1.73
N LEU A 246 11.58 23.14 -1.78
CA LEU A 246 11.92 21.87 -1.12
C LEU A 246 12.47 22.22 0.26
N PRO A 247 12.00 21.56 1.33
CA PRO A 247 12.53 21.81 2.66
C PRO A 247 14.03 21.50 2.65
N ASN A 248 14.82 22.39 3.25
CA ASN A 248 16.25 22.16 3.36
C ASN A 248 16.52 21.04 4.38
N LEU A 249 16.74 19.83 3.87
CA LEU A 249 16.99 18.64 4.69
C LEU A 249 18.42 18.57 5.24
N SER A 250 19.28 19.58 4.99
CA SER A 250 20.68 19.59 5.45
C SER A 250 20.85 19.96 6.93
N SER A 251 19.84 20.49 7.60
CA SER A 251 19.86 20.72 9.06
C SER A 251 19.27 19.53 9.82
N GLY A 252 19.84 18.34 9.61
CA GLY A 252 19.81 17.34 10.67
C GLY A 252 20.77 17.82 11.73
N GLN A 253 20.26 18.43 12.80
CA GLN A 253 21.05 18.65 14.01
C GLN A 253 21.63 17.29 14.44
N SER A 254 22.92 17.14 14.18
CA SER A 254 23.79 16.27 14.94
C SER A 254 23.73 16.74 16.39
N GLY A 255 23.13 15.92 17.25
CA GLY A 255 23.08 16.14 18.69
C GLY A 255 21.77 16.76 19.15
N GLU A 256 20.93 15.96 19.81
CA GLU A 256 20.85 15.99 21.26
C GLU A 256 20.17 14.69 21.74
N VAL A 257 20.87 14.06 22.70
CA VAL A 257 20.69 12.83 23.51
C VAL A 257 19.37 12.06 23.38
#